data_AF-A0A411Z377-F1
#
_entry.id   AF-A0A411Z377-F1
#
_cell.length_a   1.000
_cell.length_b   1.000
_cell.length_c   1.000
_cell.angle_alpha   90.00
_cell.angle_beta   90.00
_cell.angle_gamma   90.00
#
_symmetry.space_group_name_H-M   'P 1'
#
loop_
_entity.id
_entity.type
_entity.pdbx_description
1 polymer ?
#
loop_
_entity_poly.entity_id
_entity_poly.type
_entity_poly.pdbx_seq_one_letter_code
_entity_poly.pdbx_strand_id
1 'polypeptide(L)' 'MTKLLETPKELADRVGIPVTNIRYLISEDMLDHIFTAPGKRNPKIPSGAWEKYVSQFTVTAAPKTARSGRKG' A
#
# COMPACT_ATOMS: atom_id res chain seq x y z
N MET A 1 16.73 11.39 8.68
CA MET A 1 15.64 11.36 9.69
C MET A 1 14.46 10.66 9.05
N THR A 2 14.07 9.48 9.53
CA THR A 2 12.90 8.77 9.03
C THR A 2 11.65 9.49 9.53
N LYS A 3 10.88 10.11 8.64
CA LYS A 3 9.56 10.65 8.98
C LYS A 3 8.67 9.49 9.42
N LEU A 4 8.15 9.56 10.65
CA LEU A 4 7.23 8.55 11.18
C LEU A 4 5.85 8.62 10.49
N LEU A 5 5.49 9.80 10.00
CA LEU A 5 4.22 10.09 9.34
C LEU A 5 4.50 10.82 8.04
N GLU A 6 3.90 10.35 6.95
CA GLU A 6 3.91 10.99 5.65
C GLU A 6 2.49 11.39 5.22
N THR A 7 2.39 12.43 4.39
CA THR A 7 1.12 12.84 3.77
C THR A 7 0.80 11.97 2.56
N PRO A 8 -0.47 11.94 2.09
CA PRO A 8 -0.82 11.26 0.85
C PRO A 8 0.01 11.69 -0.35
N LYS A 9 0.43 12.96 -0.37
CA LYS A 9 1.29 13.50 -1.42
C LYS A 9 2.71 12.94 -1.33
N GLU A 10 3.30 12.97 -0.14
CA GLU A 10 4.66 12.44 0.08
C GLU A 10 4.73 10.94 -0.22
N LEU A 11 3.71 10.16 0.18
CA LEU A 11 3.65 8.74 -0.16
C LEU A 11 3.56 8.53 -1.66
N ALA A 12 2.64 9.25 -2.33
CA ALA A 12 2.47 9.19 -3.77
C ALA A 12 3.77 9.49 -4.54
N ASP A 13 4.47 10.56 -4.14
CA ASP A 13 5.77 10.94 -4.71
C ASP A 13 6.82 9.84 -4.47
N ARG A 14 6.82 9.21 -3.28
CA ARG A 14 7.76 8.14 -2.92
C ARG A 14 7.53 6.84 -3.69
N VAL A 15 6.29 6.44 -3.90
CA VAL A 15 5.95 5.15 -4.53
C VAL A 15 5.67 5.26 -6.04
N GLY A 16 5.62 6.49 -6.56
CA GLY A 16 5.40 6.75 -7.98
C GLY A 16 3.97 6.49 -8.46
N ILE A 17 2.96 6.70 -7.61
CA ILE A 17 1.54 6.55 -7.99
C ILE A 17 0.77 7.86 -7.79
N PRO A 18 -0.36 8.07 -8.48
CA PRO A 18 -1.15 9.28 -8.31
C PRO A 18 -1.65 9.49 -6.86
N VAL A 19 -1.60 10.73 -6.38
CA VAL A 19 -2.15 11.11 -5.06
C VAL A 19 -3.62 10.73 -4.93
N THR A 20 -4.38 10.77 -6.02
CA THR A 20 -5.79 10.35 -6.07
C THR A 20 -5.96 8.87 -5.69
N ASN A 21 -5.03 8.01 -6.08
CA ASN A 21 -5.09 6.58 -5.75
C ASN A 21 -4.81 6.38 -4.25
N ILE A 22 -3.81 7.06 -3.70
CA ILE A 22 -3.54 7.01 -2.25
C ILE A 22 -4.77 7.49 -1.45
N ARG A 23 -5.41 8.58 -1.90
CA ARG A 23 -6.64 9.09 -1.27
C ARG A 23 -7.80 8.11 -1.37
N TYR A 24 -7.92 7.40 -2.49
CA TYR A 24 -8.92 6.37 -2.68
C TYR A 24 -8.69 5.20 -1.70
N LEU A 25 -7.46 4.72 -1.56
CA LEU A 25 -7.14 3.67 -0.59
C LEU A 25 -7.44 4.09 0.86
N ILE A 26 -7.25 5.37 1.19
CA ILE A 26 -7.61 5.92 2.50
C ILE A 26 -9.13 5.97 2.67
N SER A 27 -9.88 6.42 1.66
CA SER A 27 -11.35 6.53 1.77
C SER A 27 -12.06 5.19 1.87
N GLU A 28 -11.49 4.15 1.24
CA GLU A 28 -11.98 2.77 1.32
C GLU A 28 -11.41 2.00 2.53
N ASP A 29 -10.72 2.68 3.46
CA ASP A 29 -10.07 2.07 4.63
C ASP A 29 -9.12 0.90 4.27
N MET A 30 -8.56 0.91 3.07
CA MET A 30 -7.64 -0.12 2.54
C MET A 30 -6.18 0.15 2.89
N LEU A 31 -5.83 1.40 3.20
CA LEU A 31 -4.47 1.79 3.59
C LEU A 31 -4.48 2.32 5.03
N ASP A 32 -3.59 1.78 5.88
CA ASP A 32 -3.46 2.23 7.27
C ASP A 32 -3.14 3.73 7.35
N HIS A 33 -3.96 4.49 8.08
CA HIS A 33 -3.85 5.93 8.20
C HIS A 33 -4.40 6.45 9.54
N ILE A 34 -4.02 7.67 9.91
CA ILE A 34 -4.58 8.40 11.05
C ILE A 34 -5.08 9.77 10.60
N PHE A 35 -6.13 10.28 11.25
CA PHE A 35 -6.57 11.66 11.08
C PHE A 35 -5.99 12.52 12.19
N THR A 36 -5.27 13.57 11.81
CA THR A 36 -4.65 14.50 12.77
C THR A 36 -5.55 15.70 13.09
N ALA A 37 -6.69 15.82 12.41
CA ALA A 37 -7.67 16.87 12.65
C ALA A 37 -9.10 16.29 12.75
N PRO A 38 -9.99 16.93 13.53
CA PRO A 38 -11.38 16.54 13.63
C PRO A 38 -12.08 16.44 12.27
N GLY A 39 -13.09 15.56 12.19
CA GLY A 39 -13.91 15.40 10.98
C GLY A 39 -13.20 14.64 9.85
N LYS A 40 -12.32 13.68 10.17
CA LYS A 40 -11.57 12.87 9.20
C LYS A 40 -10.76 13.73 8.21
N ARG A 41 -10.16 14.81 8.70
CA ARG A 41 -9.34 15.74 7.90
C ARG A 41 -7.84 15.46 8.09
N ASN A 42 -7.05 15.86 7.09
CA ASN A 42 -5.58 15.75 7.09
C ASN A 42 -5.08 14.33 7.45
N PRO A 43 -5.38 13.32 6.60
CA PRO A 43 -4.88 11.98 6.83
C PRO A 43 -3.35 11.96 6.77
N LYS A 44 -2.74 11.21 7.67
CA LYS A 44 -1.31 10.89 7.69
C LYS A 44 -1.15 9.37 7.64
N ILE A 45 -0.15 8.94 6.89
CA ILE A 45 0.18 7.53 6.71
C ILE A 45 1.39 7.21 7.59
N PRO A 46 1.28 6.23 8.51
CA PRO A 46 2.43 5.72 9.26
C PRO A 46 3.47 5.06 8.36
N SER A 47 4.74 5.18 8.73
CA SER A 47 5.81 4.44 8.06
C SER A 47 5.54 2.93 8.09
N GLY A 48 5.75 2.24 6.96
CA GLY A 48 5.47 0.81 6.81
C GLY A 48 4.05 0.45 6.36
N ALA A 49 3.10 1.40 6.38
CA ALA A 49 1.71 1.16 5.98
C ALA A 49 1.61 0.75 4.50
N TRP A 50 2.40 1.38 3.63
CA TRP A 50 2.43 1.04 2.21
C TRP A 50 2.97 -0.37 1.97
N GLU A 51 4.08 -0.72 2.60
CA GLU A 51 4.72 -2.01 2.46
C GLU A 51 3.80 -3.14 2.97
N LYS A 52 3.09 -2.89 4.06
CA LYS A 52 2.04 -3.79 4.57
C LYS A 52 0.89 -3.94 3.58
N TYR A 53 0.37 -2.84 3.04
CA TYR A 53 -0.66 -2.87 1.99
C TYR A 53 -0.20 -3.71 0.80
N VAL A 54 0.96 -3.40 0.23
CA VAL A 54 1.52 -4.12 -0.92
C VAL A 54 1.68 -5.61 -0.61
N SER A 55 2.18 -5.98 0.57
CA SER A 55 2.35 -7.39 0.93
C SER A 55 1.04 -8.21 0.93
N GLN A 56 -0.09 -7.58 1.25
CA GLN A 56 -1.40 -8.25 1.27
C GLN A 56 -1.98 -8.46 -0.12
N PHE A 57 -1.72 -7.53 -1.05
CA PHE A 57 -2.30 -7.52 -2.39
C PHE A 57 -1.32 -7.96 -3.49
N THR A 58 -0.06 -8.24 -3.15
CA THR A 58 0.92 -8.75 -4.11
C THR A 58 0.67 -10.21 -4.43
N VAL A 59 0.33 -10.50 -5.68
CA VAL A 59 0.33 -11.87 -6.20
C VAL A 59 1.78 -12.28 -6.43
N THR A 60 2.26 -13.24 -5.66
CA THR A 60 3.62 -13.78 -5.85
C THR A 60 3.68 -14.54 -7.16
N ALA A 61 4.61 -14.17 -8.03
CA ALA A 61 4.88 -14.92 -9.25
C ALA A 61 5.46 -16.29 -8.88
N ALA A 62 4.64 -17.33 -8.95
CA ALA A 62 5.11 -18.71 -8.86
C ALA A 62 5.41 -19.21 -10.29
N PRO A 63 6.65 -19.66 -10.58
CA PRO A 63 6.89 -20.39 -11.82
C PRO A 63 5.98 -21.61 -11.79
N LYS A 64 5.12 -21.75 -12.82
CA LYS A 64 4.34 -22.98 -13.01
C LYS A 64 5.36 -24.11 -13.13
N THR A 65 5.55 -24.90 -12.08
CA THR A 65 6.27 -26.17 -12.19
C THR A 65 5.61 -26.92 -13.33
N ALA A 66 6.32 -27.06 -14.44
CA ALA A 66 5.91 -27.90 -15.54
C ALA A 66 5.53 -29.24 -14.92
N ARG A 67 4.25 -29.62 -15.04
CA ARG A 67 3.79 -30.96 -14.64
C ARG A 67 4.69 -31.93 -15.39
N SER A 68 5.68 -32.48 -14.70
CA SER A 68 6.43 -33.62 -15.17
C SER A 68 5.38 -34.69 -15.43
N GLY A 69 5.11 -34.95 -16.70
CA GLY A 69 4.25 -36.03 -17.13
C GLY A 69 4.87 -37.33 -16.67
N ARG A 70 4.45 -37.83 -15.50
CA ARG A 70 4.70 -39.21 -15.13
C ARG A 70 3.64 -40.07 -15.82
N LYS A 71 3.89 -40.39 -17.09
CA LYS A 71 3.43 -41.66 -17.66
C LYS A 71 4.50 -42.69 -17.31
N GLY A 72 4.08 -43.72 -16.58
CA GLY A 72 4.88 -44.88 -16.20
C GLY A 72 3.98 -45.80 -15.41
#